data_AF-A0AB37MS47-F1
#
_entry.id   AF-A0AB37MS47-F1
#
_cell.length_a   1.000
_cell.length_b   1.000
_cell.length_c   1.000
_cell.angle_alpha   90.00
_cell.angle_beta   90.00
_cell.angle_gamma   90.00
#
_symmetry.space_group_name_H-M   'P 1'
#
loop_
_entity.id
_entity.type
_entity.pdbx_description
1 polymer ?
#
loop_
_entity_poly.entity_id
_entity_poly.type
_entity_poly.pdbx_seq_one_letter_code
_entity_poly.pdbx_strand_id
1 'polypeptide(L)'
;MAEEKIDNALGEVKNIMENKREDWVCHSQAIAATMSDRMEELGMTQRVLAEKMNCTQQYVSKVLKGRENLSLETLCKIENALGIKILQARINK
;
A
#
# COMPACT_ATOMS: atom_id res chain seq x y z
N MET A 1 8.29 37.37 22.11
CA MET A 1 9.37 36.37 22.28
C MET A 1 8.89 34.98 22.70
N ALA A 2 7.84 34.84 23.54
CA ALA A 2 7.29 33.51 23.89
C ALA A 2 6.28 32.98 22.85
N GLU A 3 5.47 33.86 22.25
CA GLU A 3 4.44 33.49 21.27
C GLU A 3 5.02 32.99 19.93
N GLU A 4 6.14 33.57 19.49
CA GLU A 4 6.86 33.21 18.26
C GLU A 4 7.47 31.79 18.30
N LYS A 5 7.77 31.28 19.51
CA LYS A 5 8.29 29.91 19.69
C LYS A 5 7.20 28.85 19.58
N ILE A 6 5.96 29.19 19.91
CA ILE A 6 4.82 28.26 19.88
C ILE A 6 4.36 28.06 18.44
N ASP A 7 4.34 29.12 17.63
CA ASP A 7 3.95 29.07 16.22
C ASP A 7 4.95 28.24 15.38
N ASN A 8 6.25 28.38 15.64
CA ASN A 8 7.27 27.56 15.00
C ASN A 8 7.15 26.07 15.41
N ALA A 9 6.90 25.79 16.69
CA ALA A 9 6.71 24.41 17.17
C ALA A 9 5.44 23.76 16.59
N LEU A 10 4.34 24.51 16.45
CA LEU A 10 3.10 24.04 15.80
C LEU A 10 3.31 23.77 14.30
N GLY A 11 4.07 24.63 13.62
CA GLY A 11 4.47 24.42 12.22
C GLY A 11 5.36 23.19 12.01
N GLU A 12 6.30 22.95 12.92
CA GLU A 12 7.17 21.77 12.92
C GLU A 12 6.39 20.47 13.20
N VAL A 13 5.49 20.46 14.19
CA VAL A 13 4.63 19.30 14.50
C VAL A 13 3.68 18.98 13.34
N LYS A 14 3.13 20.00 12.68
CA LYS A 14 2.28 19.84 11.50
C LYS A 14 3.04 19.22 10.32
N ASN A 15 4.26 19.69 10.03
CA ASN A 15 5.12 19.12 8.99
C ASN A 15 5.54 17.66 9.26
N ILE A 16 5.78 17.30 10.53
CA ILE A 16 6.10 15.91 10.91
C ILE A 16 4.87 14.98 10.73
N MET A 17 3.66 15.48 10.98
CA MET A 17 2.42 14.71 10.79
C MET A 17 2.02 14.60 9.31
N GLU A 18 2.30 15.62 8.50
CA GLU A 18 2.04 15.62 7.05
C GLU A 18 3.01 14.68 6.31
N ASN A 19 4.27 14.59 6.75
CA ASN A 19 5.25 13.63 6.22
C ASN A 19 4.96 12.16 6.61
N LYS A 20 4.37 11.92 7.79
CA LYS A 20 4.00 10.55 8.21
C LYS A 20 2.71 10.06 7.58
N ARG A 21 1.93 10.97 6.99
CA ARG A 21 0.73 10.63 6.24
C ARG A 21 0.99 10.62 4.72
N GLU A 22 1.53 9.56 4.14
CA GLU A 22 1.46 8.17 4.58
C GLU A 22 2.49 7.34 3.80
N ASP A 23 3.71 7.12 4.32
CA ASP A 23 4.69 6.20 3.72
C ASP A 23 4.03 4.86 3.36
N TRP A 24 3.09 4.41 4.19
CA TRP A 24 2.29 3.21 3.96
C TRP A 24 1.32 3.33 2.77
N VAL A 25 0.79 4.52 2.43
CA VAL A 25 -0.01 4.73 1.21
C VAL A 25 0.88 4.69 -0.01
N CYS A 26 2.07 5.31 0.01
CA CYS A 26 3.03 5.16 -1.08
C CYS A 26 3.36 3.68 -1.30
N HIS A 27 3.54 2.91 -0.23
CA HIS A 27 3.71 1.45 -0.34
C HIS A 27 2.46 0.74 -0.86
N SER A 28 1.26 1.09 -0.40
CA SER A 28 -0.02 0.52 -0.87
C SER A 28 -0.22 0.78 -2.37
N GLN A 29 0.09 1.99 -2.84
CA GLN A 29 0.05 2.38 -4.24
C GLN A 29 1.10 1.62 -5.08
N ALA A 30 2.33 1.48 -4.58
CA ALA A 30 3.37 0.71 -5.26
C ALA A 30 2.95 -0.76 -5.42
N ILE A 31 2.31 -1.34 -4.39
CA ILE A 31 1.75 -2.69 -4.45
C ILE A 31 0.62 -2.75 -5.48
N ALA A 32 -0.31 -1.80 -5.48
CA ALA A 32 -1.42 -1.73 -6.44
C ALA A 32 -0.94 -1.61 -7.89
N ALA A 33 0.10 -0.81 -8.15
CA ALA A 33 0.74 -0.70 -9.46
C ALA A 33 1.36 -2.05 -9.89
N THR A 34 2.18 -2.64 -9.02
CA THR A 34 2.80 -3.95 -9.28
C THR A 34 1.75 -5.04 -9.56
N MET A 35 0.63 -5.02 -8.82
CA MET A 35 -0.49 -5.93 -9.06
C MET A 35 -1.13 -5.69 -10.43
N SER A 36 -1.36 -4.43 -10.80
CA SER A 36 -1.99 -4.05 -12.07
C SER A 36 -1.15 -4.50 -13.26
N ASP A 37 0.15 -4.21 -13.22
CA ASP A 37 1.10 -4.59 -14.27
C ASP A 37 1.13 -6.11 -14.42
N ARG A 38 1.21 -6.84 -13.31
CA ARG A 38 1.25 -8.30 -13.34
C ARG A 38 -0.06 -8.91 -13.83
N MET A 39 -1.20 -8.32 -13.47
CA MET A 39 -2.50 -8.75 -13.98
C MET A 39 -2.58 -8.56 -15.50
N GLU A 40 -2.06 -7.47 -16.03
CA GLU A 40 -1.99 -7.21 -17.48
C GLU A 40 -1.13 -8.27 -18.19
N GLU A 41 0.08 -8.53 -17.69
CA GLU A 41 0.97 -9.57 -18.23
C GLU A 41 0.33 -10.97 -18.28
N LEU A 42 -0.51 -11.27 -17.29
CA LEU A 42 -1.21 -12.56 -17.17
C LEU A 42 -2.54 -12.59 -17.92
N GLY A 43 -3.01 -11.47 -18.48
CA GLY A 43 -4.36 -11.34 -19.02
C GLY A 43 -5.46 -11.59 -17.97
N MET A 44 -5.17 -11.30 -16.70
CA MET A 44 -6.02 -11.64 -15.56
C MET A 44 -6.96 -10.49 -15.19
N THR A 45 -8.24 -10.79 -15.05
CA THR A 45 -9.23 -9.82 -14.56
C THR A 45 -9.28 -9.76 -13.04
N GLN A 46 -9.82 -8.68 -12.47
CA GLN A 46 -10.02 -8.56 -11.01
C GLN A 46 -10.87 -9.70 -10.44
N ARG A 47 -11.83 -10.20 -11.22
CA ARG A 47 -12.67 -11.35 -10.82
C ARG A 47 -11.83 -12.62 -10.66
N VAL A 48 -10.97 -12.92 -11.63
CA VAL A 48 -10.10 -14.11 -11.58
C VAL A 48 -9.09 -14.00 -10.44
N LEU A 49 -8.55 -12.80 -10.19
CA LEU A 49 -7.67 -12.58 -9.04
C LEU A 49 -8.41 -12.80 -7.72
N ALA A 50 -9.64 -12.29 -7.59
CA ALA A 50 -10.45 -12.48 -6.40
C ALA A 50 -10.75 -13.96 -6.11
N GLU A 51 -11.09 -14.72 -7.16
CA GLU A 51 -11.28 -16.18 -7.08
C GLU A 51 -10.00 -16.88 -6.58
N LYS A 52 -8.82 -16.54 -7.12
CA LYS A 52 -7.52 -17.09 -6.68
C LYS A 52 -7.15 -16.73 -5.25
N MET A 53 -7.50 -15.52 -4.80
CA MET A 53 -7.26 -15.05 -3.44
C MET A 53 -8.33 -15.50 -2.44
N ASN A 54 -9.37 -16.20 -2.89
CA ASN A 54 -10.57 -16.55 -2.11
C ASN A 54 -11.17 -15.32 -1.39
N CYS A 55 -11.36 -14.22 -2.14
CA CYS A 55 -11.91 -12.97 -1.64
C CYS A 55 -12.93 -12.39 -2.63
N THR A 56 -13.47 -11.21 -2.32
CA THR A 56 -14.45 -10.54 -3.19
C THR A 56 -13.77 -9.68 -4.25
N GLN A 57 -14.38 -9.57 -5.44
CA GLN A 57 -13.90 -8.67 -6.48
C GLN A 57 -13.86 -7.21 -6.00
N GLN A 58 -14.82 -6.82 -5.16
CA GLN A 58 -14.87 -5.49 -4.54
C GLN A 58 -13.66 -5.25 -3.65
N TYR A 59 -13.19 -6.26 -2.93
CA TYR A 59 -11.96 -6.16 -2.16
C TYR A 59 -10.75 -5.95 -3.06
N VAL A 60 -10.60 -6.74 -4.13
CA VAL A 60 -9.54 -6.53 -5.14
C VAL A 60 -9.58 -5.12 -5.72
N SER A 61 -10.77 -4.60 -6.03
CA SER A 61 -10.95 -3.23 -6.51
C SER A 61 -10.48 -2.18 -5.49
N LYS A 62 -10.71 -2.40 -4.18
CA LYS A 62 -10.18 -1.51 -3.13
C LYS A 62 -8.65 -1.57 -3.05
N VAL A 63 -8.08 -2.77 -3.09
CA VAL A 63 -6.62 -2.96 -3.07
C VAL A 63 -5.97 -2.23 -4.25
N LEU A 64 -6.53 -2.36 -5.46
CA LEU A 64 -6.03 -1.70 -6.66
C LEU A 64 -6.18 -0.17 -6.66
N LYS A 65 -6.98 0.40 -5.75
CA LYS A 65 -6.99 1.87 -5.53
C LYS A 65 -5.78 2.36 -4.74
N GLY A 66 -4.99 1.46 -4.15
CA GLY A 66 -3.77 1.80 -3.41
C GLY A 66 -4.03 2.59 -2.11
N ARG A 67 -5.19 2.38 -1.48
CA ARG A 67 -5.58 3.04 -0.22
C ARG A 67 -5.90 2.05 0.89
N GLU A 68 -5.57 0.79 0.70
CA GLU A 68 -5.81 -0.27 1.68
C GLU A 68 -4.56 -0.48 2.53
N ASN A 69 -4.76 -0.58 3.84
CA ASN A 69 -3.73 -1.09 4.75
C ASN A 69 -3.79 -2.62 4.74
N LEU A 70 -2.92 -3.23 3.95
CA LEU A 70 -2.90 -4.66 3.69
C LEU A 70 -2.27 -5.41 4.86
N SER A 71 -2.93 -6.46 5.34
CA SER A 71 -2.29 -7.39 6.28
C SER A 71 -1.21 -8.21 5.58
N LEU A 72 -0.24 -8.73 6.34
CA LEU A 72 0.77 -9.65 5.82
C LEU A 72 0.14 -10.87 5.13
N GLU A 73 -0.97 -11.40 5.68
CA GLU A 73 -1.71 -12.51 5.07
C GLU A 73 -2.23 -12.14 3.68
N THR A 74 -2.80 -10.94 3.51
CA THR A 74 -3.26 -10.47 2.20
C THR A 74 -2.10 -10.35 1.23
N LEU A 75 -0.95 -9.81 1.68
CA LEU A 75 0.24 -9.69 0.83
C LEU A 75 0.71 -11.07 0.35
N CYS A 76 0.79 -12.06 1.24
CA CYS A 76 1.12 -13.44 0.85
C CYS A 76 0.10 -14.03 -0.17
N LYS A 77 -1.19 -13.75 -0.01
CA LYS A 77 -2.22 -14.19 -0.97
C LYS A 77 -2.02 -13.55 -2.34
N ILE A 78 -1.66 -12.26 -2.39
CA ILE A 78 -1.36 -11.55 -3.63
C ILE A 78 -0.12 -12.16 -4.30
N GLU A 79 0.98 -12.34 -3.55
CA GLU A 79 2.22 -12.96 -4.03
C GLU A 79 1.95 -14.33 -4.66
N ASN A 80 1.20 -15.19 -3.99
CA ASN A 80 0.84 -16.52 -4.48
C ASN A 80 -0.10 -16.50 -5.69
N ALA A 81 -1.09 -15.61 -5.71
CA ALA A 81 -2.06 -15.54 -6.79
C ALA A 81 -1.47 -14.99 -8.10
N LEU A 82 -0.52 -14.06 -8.00
CA LEU A 82 0.11 -13.37 -9.13
C LEU A 82 1.52 -13.88 -9.47
N GLY A 83 2.12 -14.71 -8.61
CA GLY A 83 3.47 -15.22 -8.79
C GLY A 83 4.54 -14.12 -8.71
N ILE A 84 4.36 -13.17 -7.79
CA ILE A 84 5.26 -12.02 -7.57
C ILE A 84 5.80 -12.02 -6.15
N LYS A 85 6.79 -11.16 -5.88
CA LYS A 85 7.33 -10.94 -4.54
C LYS A 85 7.24 -9.47 -4.17
N ILE A 86 6.47 -9.18 -3.12
CA ILE A 86 6.23 -7.85 -2.57
C ILE A 86 7.02 -7.68 -1.27
N LEU A 87 6.98 -8.69 -0.39
CA LEU A 87 7.64 -8.61 0.91
C LEU A 87 9.12 -8.94 0.77
N GLN A 88 9.97 -7.93 1.00
CA GLN A 88 11.42 -8.10 1.10
C GLN A 88 11.94 -7.44 2.37
N ALA A 89 12.33 -8.26 3.35
CA ALA A 89 13.00 -7.75 4.53
C ALA A 89 14.39 -7.24 4.16
N ARG A 90 14.57 -5.90 4.15
CA ARG A 90 15.88 -5.26 4.13
C ARG A 90 16.14 -4.74 5.54
N ILE A 91 17.05 -5.38 6.25
CA ILE A 91 17.56 -4.88 7.52
C ILE A 91 18.73 -3.97 7.17
N ASN A 92 18.52 -2.65 7.26
CA ASN A 92 19.63 -1.72 7.19
C ASN A 92 20.45 -1.88 8.49
N LYS A 93 21.68 -2.37 8.35
CA LYS A 93 22.67 -2.41 9.44
C LYS A 93 23.30 -1.05 9.63
#